data_AF-A0A2M8DFM6-F1
#
_entry.id   AF-A0A2M8DFM6-F1
#
_cell.length_a   1.000
_cell.length_b   1.000
_cell.length_c   1.000
_cell.angle_alpha   90.00
_cell.angle_beta   90.00
_cell.angle_gamma   90.00
#
_symmetry.space_group_name_H-M   'P 1'
#
loop_
_entity.id
_entity.type
_entity.pdbx_description
1 polymer ?
#
loop_
_entity_poly.entity_id
_entity_poly.type
_entity_poly.pdbx_seq_one_letter_code
_entity_poly.pdbx_strand_id
1 'polypeptide(L)'
;MQEKIKVLYDEWQRGGGLRTRDRLVATALGGEVVEAGGAPRVRWHHEGLVPEEELPTYTTNLNDAARAMDQAWEGVEEAAPVRILCQRDPNHPRQRGDCLVEWWPDEENHVATPRFASEAEGRAFAAFAFARLKRQA
;
A
#
# COMPACT_ATOMS: atom_id res chain seq x y z
N MET A 1 14.50 10.43 3.67
CA MET A 1 13.21 9.89 3.17
C MET A 1 13.38 9.16 1.84
N GLN A 2 13.97 9.78 0.81
CA GLN A 2 14.12 9.21 -0.53
C GLN A 2 14.73 7.79 -0.57
N GLU A 3 15.83 7.57 0.13
CA GLU A 3 16.47 6.25 0.19
C GLU A 3 15.58 5.19 0.85
N LYS A 4 14.86 5.54 1.93
CA LYS A 4 13.91 4.62 2.59
C LYS A 4 12.78 4.22 1.65
N ILE A 5 12.18 5.19 0.95
CA ILE A 5 11.11 4.92 -0.03
C ILE A 5 11.63 4.07 -1.19
N LYS A 6 12.86 4.32 -1.67
CA LYS A 6 13.49 3.49 -2.71
C LYS A 6 13.64 2.04 -2.26
N VAL A 7 14.15 1.79 -1.05
CA VAL A 7 14.30 0.43 -0.50
C VAL A 7 12.94 -0.26 -0.40
N LEU A 8 11.91 0.43 0.08
CA LEU A 8 10.56 -0.13 0.18
C LEU A 8 9.93 -0.39 -1.19
N TYR A 9 10.18 0.48 -2.17
CA TYR A 9 9.76 0.24 -3.54
C TYR A 9 10.46 -0.98 -4.16
N ASP A 10 11.76 -1.15 -3.93
CA ASP A 10 12.49 -2.32 -4.40
C ASP A 10 11.98 -3.61 -3.72
N GLU A 11 11.66 -3.57 -2.42
CA GLU A 11 11.00 -4.66 -1.69
C GLU A 11 9.64 -5.01 -2.31
N TRP A 12 8.83 -3.99 -2.62
CA TRP A 12 7.53 -4.13 -3.29
C TRP A 12 7.66 -4.77 -4.68
N GLN A 13 8.67 -4.37 -5.46
CA GLN A 13 8.91 -4.94 -6.80
C GLN A 13 9.31 -6.41 -6.72
N ARG A 14 10.13 -6.80 -5.75
CA ARG A 14 10.51 -8.21 -5.52
C ARG A 14 9.34 -9.11 -5.13
N GLY A 15 8.24 -8.52 -4.62
CA GLY A 15 6.98 -9.24 -4.39
C GLY A 15 6.43 -9.92 -5.65
N GLY A 16 6.85 -9.52 -6.85
CA GLY A 16 6.57 -10.20 -8.12
C GLY A 16 5.10 -10.09 -8.55
N GLY A 17 4.20 -10.84 -7.90
CA GLY A 17 2.78 -10.94 -8.24
C GLY A 17 1.86 -10.11 -7.35
N LEU A 18 0.70 -9.73 -7.91
CA LEU A 18 -0.35 -8.98 -7.21
C LEU A 18 -0.72 -9.61 -5.87
N ARG A 19 -0.90 -10.94 -5.85
CA ARG A 19 -1.29 -11.63 -4.62
C ARG A 19 -0.20 -11.66 -3.55
N THR A 20 1.06 -11.74 -3.96
CA THR A 20 2.19 -11.64 -3.03
C THR A 20 2.30 -10.23 -2.47
N ARG A 21 2.06 -9.20 -3.29
CA ARG A 21 1.99 -7.81 -2.83
C ARG A 21 0.83 -7.59 -1.85
N ASP A 22 -0.33 -8.20 -2.07
CA ASP A 22 -1.41 -8.19 -1.08
C ASP A 22 -0.97 -8.79 0.26
N ARG A 23 -0.21 -9.90 0.24
CA ARG A 23 0.38 -10.50 1.46
C ARG A 23 1.36 -9.54 2.16
N LEU A 24 2.18 -8.82 1.41
CA LEU A 24 3.12 -7.82 1.95
C LEU A 24 2.36 -6.72 2.69
N VAL A 25 1.27 -6.20 2.10
CA VAL A 25 0.40 -5.20 2.74
C VAL A 25 -0.16 -5.74 4.05
N ALA A 26 -0.81 -6.91 4.04
CA ALA A 26 -1.44 -7.46 5.24
C ALA A 26 -0.42 -7.71 6.37
N THR A 27 0.75 -8.25 6.03
CA THR A 27 1.83 -8.52 6.99
C THR A 27 2.39 -7.22 7.58
N ALA A 28 2.57 -6.19 6.74
CA ALA A 28 3.03 -4.89 7.17
C ALA A 28 2.04 -4.24 8.16
N LEU A 29 0.74 -4.42 7.92
CA LEU A 29 -0.35 -3.97 8.81
C LEU A 29 -0.48 -4.81 10.09
N GLY A 30 0.25 -5.93 10.23
CA GLY A 30 0.23 -6.76 11.45
C GLY A 30 -0.70 -7.95 11.40
N GLY A 31 -1.22 -8.27 10.21
CA GLY A 31 -1.93 -9.51 9.97
C GLY A 31 -0.98 -10.69 9.86
N GLU A 32 -1.39 -11.84 10.40
CA GLU A 32 -0.78 -13.14 10.14
C GLU A 32 -1.46 -13.75 8.91
N VAL A 33 -0.72 -13.90 7.80
CA VAL A 33 -1.25 -14.56 6.60
C VAL A 33 -1.15 -16.08 6.75
N VAL A 34 -2.30 -16.77 6.68
CA VAL A 34 -2.39 -18.22 6.79
C VAL A 34 -2.97 -18.83 5.52
N GLU A 35 -2.43 -19.98 5.10
CA GLU A 35 -2.99 -20.76 3.99
C GLU A 35 -4.02 -21.74 4.55
N ALA A 36 -5.31 -21.43 4.41
CA ALA A 36 -6.40 -22.27 4.91
C ALA A 36 -7.41 -22.57 3.80
N GLY A 37 -7.67 -23.87 3.54
CA GLY A 37 -8.75 -24.29 2.64
C GLY A 37 -8.59 -23.87 1.17
N GLY A 38 -7.38 -23.58 0.71
CA GLY A 38 -7.09 -23.26 -0.70
C GLY A 38 -7.15 -21.77 -1.06
N ALA A 39 -7.47 -20.88 -0.10
CA ALA A 39 -7.36 -19.44 -0.27
C ALA A 39 -6.56 -18.82 0.88
N PRO A 40 -5.66 -17.85 0.62
CA PRO A 40 -4.94 -17.18 1.70
C PRO A 40 -5.92 -16.34 2.53
N ARG A 41 -5.80 -16.44 3.84
CA ARG A 41 -6.57 -15.69 4.84
C ARG A 41 -5.63 -14.83 5.69
N VAL A 42 -6.18 -13.81 6.33
CA VAL A 42 -5.46 -12.97 7.26
C VAL A 42 -6.12 -13.06 8.62
N ARG A 43 -5.33 -13.35 9.64
CA ARG A 43 -5.73 -13.24 11.04
C ARG A 43 -5.22 -11.92 11.60
N TRP A 44 -6.11 -11.13 12.17
CA TRP A 44 -5.77 -9.83 12.75
C TRP A 44 -5.70 -9.93 14.27
N HIS A 45 -4.69 -9.30 14.87
CA HIS A 45 -4.47 -9.28 16.32
C HIS A 45 -4.85 -7.93 16.98
N HIS A 46 -5.42 -7.00 16.20
CA HIS A 46 -5.82 -5.67 16.66
C HIS A 46 -7.32 -5.63 16.99
N GLU A 47 -7.67 -4.95 18.08
CA GLU A 47 -9.06 -4.71 18.46
C GLU A 47 -9.78 -3.87 17.38
N GLY A 48 -11.03 -4.23 17.06
CA GLY A 48 -11.84 -3.54 16.04
C GLY A 48 -11.74 -4.09 14.62
N LEU A 49 -10.81 -5.01 14.34
CA LEU A 49 -10.76 -5.76 13.08
C LEU A 49 -11.48 -7.11 13.18
N VAL A 50 -11.91 -7.64 12.04
CA VAL A 50 -12.46 -9.00 11.97
C VAL A 50 -11.34 -9.98 12.36
N PRO A 51 -11.54 -10.94 13.29
CA PRO A 51 -10.45 -11.80 13.74
C PRO A 51 -9.78 -12.60 12.62
N GLU A 52 -10.55 -13.01 11.61
CA GLU A 52 -10.05 -13.71 10.43
C GLU A 52 -10.90 -13.41 9.19
N GLU A 53 -10.26 -13.04 8.09
CA GLU A 53 -10.91 -12.78 6.80
C GLU A 53 -10.11 -13.39 5.64
N GLU A 54 -10.73 -13.49 4.46
CA GLU A 54 -9.96 -13.77 3.24
C GLU A 54 -8.97 -12.65 2.99
N LEU A 55 -7.77 -12.97 2.49
CA LEU A 55 -6.76 -11.95 2.23
C LEU A 55 -7.33 -10.91 1.25
N PRO A 56 -7.40 -9.62 1.63
CA PRO A 56 -8.00 -8.62 0.77
C PRO A 56 -7.20 -8.41 -0.51
N THR A 57 -7.85 -7.86 -1.54
CA THR A 57 -7.27 -7.70 -2.88
C THR A 57 -6.72 -6.29 -3.10
N TYR A 58 -5.90 -5.82 -2.15
CA TYR A 58 -5.41 -4.45 -2.04
C TYR A 58 -4.88 -3.88 -3.37
N THR A 59 -4.13 -4.67 -4.13
CA THR A 59 -3.50 -4.21 -5.38
C THR A 59 -4.48 -3.99 -6.54
N THR A 60 -5.71 -4.49 -6.44
CA THR A 60 -6.71 -4.43 -7.52
C THR A 60 -8.06 -3.85 -7.12
N ASN A 61 -8.40 -3.87 -5.83
CA ASN A 61 -9.65 -3.37 -5.30
C ASN A 61 -9.40 -2.06 -4.53
N LEU A 62 -10.02 -0.98 -5.02
CA LEU A 62 -9.83 0.35 -4.46
C LEU A 62 -10.32 0.47 -3.01
N ASN A 63 -11.39 -0.23 -2.65
CA ASN A 63 -11.94 -0.18 -1.29
C ASN A 63 -11.03 -0.90 -0.30
N ASP A 64 -10.48 -2.06 -0.69
CA ASP A 64 -9.49 -2.77 0.12
C ASP A 64 -8.24 -1.90 0.32
N ALA A 65 -7.76 -1.26 -0.75
CA ALA A 65 -6.60 -0.38 -0.70
C ALA A 65 -6.82 0.87 0.16
N ALA A 66 -8.02 1.46 0.11
CA ALA A 66 -8.40 2.58 0.97
C ALA A 66 -8.44 2.16 2.44
N ARG A 67 -9.06 1.01 2.75
CA ARG A 67 -9.05 0.45 4.11
C ARG A 67 -7.63 0.20 4.63
N ALA A 68 -6.73 -0.29 3.78
CA ALA A 68 -5.32 -0.47 4.15
C ALA A 68 -4.62 0.86 4.49
N MET A 69 -4.93 1.93 3.74
CA MET A 69 -4.42 3.26 4.04
C MET A 69 -4.95 3.78 5.38
N ASP A 70 -6.24 3.61 5.66
CA ASP A 70 -6.84 4.02 6.94
C ASP A 70 -6.19 3.28 8.12
N GLN A 71 -5.98 1.97 7.99
CA GLN A 71 -5.28 1.17 9.01
C GLN A 71 -3.81 1.57 9.19
N ALA A 72 -3.15 1.99 8.11
CA ALA A 72 -1.78 2.49 8.19
C ALA A 72 -1.71 3.93 8.74
N TRP A 73 -2.77 4.72 8.58
CA TRP A 73 -2.81 6.16 8.90
C TRP A 73 -2.65 6.46 10.39
N GLU A 74 -3.08 5.55 11.27
CA GLU A 74 -2.85 5.65 12.73
C GLU A 74 -1.34 5.67 13.10
N GLY A 75 -0.42 5.56 12.15
CA GLY A 75 1.03 5.65 12.36
C GLY A 75 1.75 6.86 11.79
N VAL A 76 1.05 7.78 11.13
CA VAL A 76 1.67 8.59 10.05
C VAL A 76 1.59 10.10 10.24
N GLU A 77 0.70 10.61 11.09
CA GLU A 77 0.54 12.07 11.27
C GLU A 77 1.86 12.79 11.59
N GLU A 78 2.89 12.07 12.05
CA GLU A 78 4.20 12.62 12.40
C GLU A 78 5.30 12.53 11.31
N ALA A 79 5.12 11.78 10.21
CA ALA A 79 6.25 11.39 9.35
C ALA A 79 6.38 12.10 7.99
N ALA A 80 5.29 12.23 7.22
CA ALA A 80 5.22 12.94 5.92
C ALA A 80 3.82 12.77 5.28
N PRO A 81 3.14 13.83 4.83
CA PRO A 81 1.96 13.70 3.96
C PRO A 81 2.24 12.87 2.70
N VAL A 82 1.27 12.05 2.30
CA VAL A 82 1.29 11.29 1.05
C VAL A 82 0.19 11.74 0.11
N ARG A 83 0.55 11.88 -1.17
CA ARG A 83 -0.38 12.16 -2.25
C ARG A 83 -0.31 11.06 -3.29
N ILE A 84 -1.47 10.65 -3.80
CA ILE A 84 -1.57 9.69 -4.89
C ILE A 84 -2.13 10.44 -6.08
N LEU A 85 -1.29 10.67 -7.08
CA LEU A 85 -1.64 11.41 -8.28
C LEU A 85 -1.85 10.42 -9.41
N CYS A 86 -3.08 10.33 -9.90
CA CYS A 86 -3.42 9.50 -11.05
C CYS A 86 -3.68 10.39 -12.26
N GLN A 87 -2.80 10.34 -13.25
CA GLN A 87 -3.04 10.96 -14.55
C GLN A 87 -4.05 10.08 -15.31
N ARG A 88 -5.16 10.69 -15.69
CA ARG A 88 -6.06 10.13 -16.69
C ARG A 88 -5.76 10.83 -18.00
N ASP A 89 -5.31 10.09 -19.00
CA ASP A 89 -5.22 10.63 -20.34
C ASP A 89 -6.64 10.90 -20.85
N PRO A 90 -7.02 12.17 -21.11
CA PRO A 90 -8.36 12.51 -21.60
C PRO A 90 -8.66 11.87 -22.97
N ASN A 91 -7.66 11.51 -23.75
CA ASN A 91 -7.80 10.83 -25.05
C ASN A 91 -7.93 9.30 -24.92
N HIS A 92 -7.58 8.75 -23.76
CA HIS A 92 -7.66 7.32 -23.48
C HIS A 92 -8.41 7.06 -22.17
N PRO A 93 -9.74 7.29 -22.13
CA PRO A 93 -10.56 7.19 -20.91
C PRO A 93 -10.62 5.78 -20.29
N ARG A 94 -10.13 4.77 -21.01
CA ARG A 94 -10.01 3.38 -20.55
C ARG A 94 -8.59 2.99 -20.13
N GLN A 95 -7.60 3.88 -20.26
CA GLN A 95 -6.25 3.61 -19.81
C GLN A 95 -6.28 3.42 -18.29
N ARG A 96 -5.98 2.20 -17.85
CA ARG A 96 -5.78 1.91 -16.43
C ARG A 96 -4.39 2.41 -16.02
N GLY A 97 -4.38 3.34 -15.08
CA GLY A 97 -3.26 3.67 -14.19
C GLY A 97 -2.02 4.28 -14.82
N ASP A 98 -1.95 5.60 -14.69
CA ASP A 98 -0.69 6.34 -14.61
C ASP A 98 -0.67 7.03 -13.24
N CYS A 99 -0.57 6.22 -12.18
CA CYS A 99 -0.62 6.70 -10.80
C CYS A 99 0.78 6.73 -10.19
N LEU A 100 1.16 7.82 -9.54
CA LEU A 100 2.39 7.91 -8.75
C LEU A 100 2.05 8.27 -7.29
N VAL A 101 2.87 7.78 -6.38
CA VAL A 101 2.78 8.10 -4.95
C VAL A 101 3.90 9.07 -4.61
N GLU A 102 3.52 10.23 -4.08
CA GLU A 102 4.43 11.28 -3.60
C GLU A 102 4.45 11.33 -2.08
N TRP A 103 5.64 11.46 -1.52
CA TRP A 103 5.90 11.65 -0.11
C TRP A 103 6.48 13.03 0.12
N TRP A 104 5.88 13.80 1.02
CA TRP A 104 6.24 15.19 1.30
C TRP A 104 6.80 15.30 2.72
N PRO A 105 8.09 14.99 2.97
CA PRO A 105 8.69 15.13 4.30
C PRO A 105 8.71 16.58 4.81
N ASP A 106 8.71 17.56 3.91
CA ASP A 106 8.63 18.99 4.20
C ASP A 106 7.92 19.72 3.04
N GLU A 107 7.74 21.04 3.15
CA GLU A 107 7.00 21.85 2.17
C GLU A 107 7.72 22.02 0.82
N GLU A 108 9.04 21.85 0.78
CA GLU A 108 9.88 22.15 -0.39
C GLU A 108 10.35 20.88 -1.12
N ASN A 109 10.47 19.76 -0.40
CA ASN A 109 11.00 18.50 -0.92
C ASN A 109 9.92 17.43 -0.98
N HIS A 110 9.86 16.73 -2.12
CA HIS A 110 9.03 15.55 -2.26
C HIS A 110 9.78 14.40 -2.93
N VAL A 111 9.33 13.18 -2.63
CA VAL A 111 9.83 11.94 -3.24
C VAL A 111 8.68 11.28 -3.98
N ALA A 112 8.80 11.18 -5.30
CA ALA A 112 7.86 10.45 -6.14
C ALA A 112 8.36 9.04 -6.43
N THR A 113 7.45 8.07 -6.36
CA THR A 113 7.69 6.71 -6.85
C THR A 113 7.51 6.61 -8.36
N PRO A 114 8.06 5.57 -9.01
CA PRO A 114 7.66 5.23 -10.37
C PRO A 114 6.17 4.91 -10.45
N ARG A 115 5.64 4.92 -11.67
CA ARG A 115 4.21 4.78 -11.96
C ARG A 115 3.67 3.38 -11.64
N PHE A 116 2.46 3.33 -11.10
CA PHE A 116 1.68 2.13 -10.81
C PHE A 116 0.56 1.95 -11.82
N ALA A 117 0.19 0.68 -12.07
CA ALA A 117 -0.81 0.32 -13.07
C ALA A 117 -2.26 0.63 -12.65
N SER A 118 -2.47 1.05 -11.40
CA SER A 118 -3.77 1.52 -10.92
C SER A 118 -3.64 2.35 -9.64
N GLU A 119 -4.72 3.08 -9.31
CA GLU A 119 -4.85 3.78 -8.04
C GLU A 119 -4.85 2.81 -6.85
N ALA A 120 -5.50 1.65 -7.00
CA ALA A 120 -5.52 0.62 -5.97
C ALA A 120 -4.09 0.13 -5.64
N GLU A 121 -3.28 -0.13 -6.66
CA GLU A 121 -1.88 -0.53 -6.48
C GLU A 121 -1.05 0.58 -5.82
N GLY A 122 -1.23 1.84 -6.23
CA GLY A 122 -0.56 2.98 -5.60
C GLY A 122 -0.93 3.13 -4.12
N ARG A 123 -2.23 3.02 -3.78
CA ARG A 123 -2.72 3.04 -2.39
C ARG A 123 -2.18 1.87 -1.57
N ALA A 124 -2.17 0.67 -2.15
CA ALA A 124 -1.63 -0.53 -1.50
C ALA A 124 -0.14 -0.38 -1.18
N PHE A 125 0.65 0.15 -2.13
CA PHE A 125 2.06 0.46 -1.88
C PHE A 125 2.23 1.51 -0.77
N ALA A 126 1.45 2.59 -0.81
CA ALA A 126 1.50 3.64 0.21
C ALA A 126 1.21 3.09 1.61
N ALA A 127 0.16 2.27 1.75
CA ALA A 127 -0.18 1.61 3.02
C ALA A 127 0.94 0.69 3.51
N PHE A 128 1.51 -0.14 2.61
CA PHE A 128 2.67 -0.98 2.92
C PHE A 128 3.86 -0.15 3.41
N ALA A 129 4.22 0.91 2.68
CA ALA A 129 5.36 1.75 3.01
C ALA A 129 5.16 2.46 4.37
N PHE A 130 3.96 2.99 4.63
CA PHE A 130 3.62 3.59 5.92
C PHE A 130 3.79 2.62 7.08
N ALA A 131 3.17 1.45 6.98
CA ALA A 131 3.19 0.46 8.04
C ALA A 131 4.62 -0.06 8.31
N ARG A 132 5.45 -0.16 7.26
CA ARG A 132 6.87 -0.53 7.39
C ARG A 132 7.71 0.57 8.01
N LEU A 133 7.50 1.84 7.62
CA LEU A 133 8.23 2.98 8.20
C LEU A 133 7.94 3.13 9.69
N LYS A 134 6.68 2.97 10.13
CA LYS A 134 6.30 3.02 11.55
C LYS A 134 7.06 2.00 12.41
N ARG A 135 7.23 0.78 11.91
CA ARG A 135 7.92 -0.31 12.64
C ARG A 135 9.44 -0.15 12.70
N GLN A 136 10.02 0.75 11.93
CA GLN A 136 11.46 1.03 11.92
C GLN A 136 11.84 2.28 12.74
N ALA A 137 10.86 3.03 13.22
CA ALA A 137 11.03 4.18 14.11
C ALA A 137 10.92 3.73 15.58
#